data_AF-A0A6L6YIH7-F1
#
_entry.id   AF-A0A6L6YIH7-F1
#
_cell.length_a   1.000
_cell.length_b   1.000
_cell.length_c   1.000
_cell.angle_alpha   90.00
_cell.angle_beta   90.00
_cell.angle_gamma   90.00
#
_symmetry.space_group_name_H-M   'P 1'
#
loop_
_entity.id
_entity.type
_entity.pdbx_description
1 polymer ?
#
loop_
_entity_poly.entity_id
_entity_poly.type
_entity_poly.pdbx_seq_one_letter_code
_entity_poly.pdbx_strand_id
1 'polypeptide(L)'
;MSEAENSFHLNRRKDAVKPVRRTNSIFPRRNCMCLVGVERHSHKWRFVVNELCANYNHFHAAKMKCASFETSKSRYRFLMEFFGYVCPKFRIDPRDLKSKHVQDYFSWKIHELASEGCGEENIKLRIKNLRSFLSFFCRWIAKPGVVPSYQDLIARSGYRPKELKMPSSRANALSIDKVEQSIVRAFQIDVRLGFQLSFMAFFGLRPKESVGLVLSKCVVLGGDLAYPYIKIQTASGSKGGRPRRIEASNPSQVKFINVMMSLAEEMNIDALCWPDMTIHRAAARQQRLMSKELELSKDSFDGSAYQFRHSFANSFSALISSGEPLRDLSENLGHAREEIAAAYLGSSGRAGEDSIPELTRALAHCEFEPESFMIRLCRLIIEISFTDLRLALSLALWVLKTRDDEIYCPIQLLKNRLIGENKSLLSPEEILDQLSEHSEKSTVREFMMRAQGFLNLDTVEQRVFTPLTNRIFFG
;
A
#
# COMPACT_ATOMS: atom_id res chain seq x y z
N MET A 1 20.66 2.68 25.42
CA MET A 1 19.83 1.82 26.28
C MET A 1 20.58 0.52 26.47
N SER A 2 20.93 0.20 27.71
CA SER A 2 21.65 -1.04 28.04
C SER A 2 20.70 -2.25 27.96
N GLU A 3 21.25 -3.46 27.88
CA GLU A 3 20.47 -4.71 27.87
C GLU A 3 19.58 -4.86 29.12
N ALA A 4 19.99 -4.27 30.25
CA ALA A 4 19.21 -4.21 31.48
C ALA A 4 17.91 -3.38 31.34
N GLU A 5 17.95 -2.24 30.66
CA GLU A 5 16.75 -1.43 30.39
C GLU A 5 15.77 -2.15 29.45
N ASN A 6 16.29 -2.92 28.48
CA ASN A 6 15.46 -3.74 27.59
C ASN A 6 14.75 -4.87 28.34
N SER A 7 15.44 -5.55 29.25
CA SER A 7 14.87 -6.63 30.08
C SER A 7 13.74 -6.11 30.99
N PHE A 8 13.96 -4.97 31.63
CA PHE A 8 12.95 -4.34 32.50
C PHE A 8 11.67 -3.94 31.73
N HIS A 9 11.82 -3.39 30.52
CA HIS A 9 10.68 -3.05 29.65
C HIS A 9 9.94 -4.26 29.10
N LEU A 10 10.62 -5.40 28.91
CA LEU A 10 10.02 -6.66 28.44
C LEU A 10 9.16 -7.33 29.53
N ASN A 11 9.59 -7.29 30.79
CA ASN A 11 8.82 -7.87 31.91
C ASN A 11 7.51 -7.12 32.18
N ARG A 12 7.53 -5.77 32.27
CA ARG A 12 6.29 -4.98 32.42
C ARG A 12 5.29 -5.17 31.27
N ARG A 13 5.78 -5.49 30.05
CA ARG A 13 4.90 -5.78 28.91
C ARG A 13 4.13 -7.08 29.09
N LYS A 14 4.71 -8.11 29.72
CA LYS A 14 4.00 -9.37 30.00
C LYS A 14 2.89 -9.16 31.04
N ASP A 15 3.12 -8.30 32.02
CA ASP A 15 2.12 -7.99 33.06
C ASP A 15 0.96 -7.14 32.55
N ALA A 16 1.20 -6.25 31.57
CA ALA A 16 0.18 -5.39 30.96
C ALA A 16 -0.79 -6.13 29.98
N VAL A 17 -0.55 -7.42 29.68
CA VAL A 17 -1.39 -8.23 28.78
C VAL A 17 -2.60 -8.84 29.50
N LYS A 18 -2.71 -8.73 30.84
CA LYS A 18 -3.97 -9.05 31.52
C LYS A 18 -5.09 -8.13 30.99
N PRO A 19 -6.30 -8.64 30.71
CA PRO A 19 -7.34 -7.88 30.04
C PRO A 19 -7.79 -6.71 30.93
N VAL A 20 -7.26 -5.52 30.66
CA VAL A 20 -7.68 -4.29 31.34
C VAL A 20 -9.09 -3.97 30.89
N ARG A 21 -10.09 -4.41 31.66
CA ARG A 21 -11.49 -4.04 31.49
C ARG A 21 -11.62 -2.51 31.65
N ARG A 22 -12.11 -1.84 30.59
CA ARG A 22 -12.48 -0.41 30.47
C ARG A 22 -11.31 0.59 30.30
N THR A 23 -11.27 1.24 29.14
CA THR A 23 -10.31 2.30 28.75
C THR A 23 -10.41 3.59 29.56
N ASN A 24 -11.52 3.82 30.27
CA ASN A 24 -11.76 5.05 31.05
C ASN A 24 -11.02 5.10 32.40
N SER A 25 -10.30 4.04 32.80
CA SER A 25 -9.57 3.97 34.08
C SER A 25 -8.04 3.94 33.95
N ILE A 26 -7.48 3.92 32.74
CA ILE A 26 -6.02 3.73 32.54
C ILE A 26 -5.24 5.04 32.67
N PHE A 27 -5.84 6.16 32.24
CA PHE A 27 -5.20 7.47 32.32
C PHE A 27 -5.78 8.28 33.48
N PRO A 28 -4.98 9.17 34.10
CA PRO A 28 -5.48 10.05 35.13
C PRO A 28 -6.69 10.83 34.61
N ARG A 29 -7.75 10.93 35.43
CA ARG A 29 -8.91 11.76 35.09
C ARG A 29 -8.46 13.21 34.89
N ARG A 30 -9.21 13.97 34.09
CA ARG A 30 -8.94 15.39 33.84
C ARG A 30 -8.75 16.11 35.18
N ASN A 31 -7.68 16.89 35.31
CA ASN A 31 -7.29 17.61 36.52
C ASN A 31 -6.79 16.75 37.71
N CYS A 32 -6.65 15.43 37.59
CA CYS A 32 -5.93 14.63 38.59
C CYS A 32 -4.41 14.78 38.42
N MET A 33 -3.68 14.87 39.54
CA MET A 33 -2.22 14.91 39.50
C MET A 33 -1.65 13.56 39.07
N CYS A 34 -0.75 13.58 38.08
CA CYS A 34 0.10 12.44 37.75
C CYS A 34 1.42 12.53 38.55
N LEU A 35 2.01 11.36 38.85
CA LEU A 35 3.22 11.24 39.68
C LEU A 35 3.08 11.98 41.03
N VAL A 36 2.04 11.61 41.80
CA VAL A 36 1.80 12.15 43.15
C VAL A 36 3.02 11.87 44.03
N GLY A 37 3.46 12.87 44.80
CA GLY A 37 4.67 12.79 45.63
C GLY A 37 5.97 13.16 44.92
N VAL A 38 5.98 13.32 43.58
CA VAL A 38 7.14 13.84 42.85
C VAL A 38 7.04 15.35 42.73
N GLU A 39 7.98 16.06 43.37
CA GLU A 39 8.11 17.51 43.30
C GLU A 39 8.12 18.03 41.85
N ARG A 40 7.44 19.16 41.60
CA ARG A 40 7.43 19.83 40.29
C ARG A 40 8.59 20.79 40.19
N HIS A 41 9.56 20.44 39.35
CA HIS A 41 10.71 21.31 39.12
C HIS A 41 11.25 21.14 37.70
N SER A 42 11.63 22.24 37.06
CA SER A 42 12.13 22.24 35.68
C SER A 42 13.37 21.36 35.47
N HIS A 43 14.31 21.34 36.42
CA HIS A 43 15.49 20.47 36.36
C HIS A 43 15.19 18.96 36.45
N LYS A 44 14.02 18.56 36.98
CA LYS A 44 13.63 17.15 37.10
C LYS A 44 12.91 16.62 35.85
N TRP A 45 12.88 17.39 34.76
CA TRP A 45 12.10 17.05 33.56
C TRP A 45 12.47 15.68 32.98
N ARG A 46 13.75 15.30 32.95
CA ARG A 46 14.19 13.99 32.43
C ARG A 46 13.61 12.85 33.24
N PHE A 47 13.67 12.96 34.56
CA PHE A 47 13.08 11.98 35.47
C PHE A 47 11.57 11.86 35.25
N VAL A 48 10.85 12.98 35.18
CA VAL A 48 9.40 13.00 34.94
C VAL A 48 9.03 12.34 33.60
N VAL A 49 9.75 12.65 32.52
CA VAL A 49 9.51 12.04 31.20
C VAL A 49 9.79 10.54 31.22
N ASN A 50 10.89 10.11 31.86
CA ASN A 50 11.26 8.71 31.98
C ASN A 50 10.20 7.91 32.76
N GLU A 51 9.75 8.41 33.90
CA GLU A 51 8.71 7.78 34.71
C GLU A 51 7.38 7.65 33.95
N LEU A 52 6.94 8.73 33.31
CA LEU A 52 5.72 8.68 32.50
C LEU A 52 5.87 7.71 31.31
N CYS A 53 7.04 7.64 30.69
CA CYS A 53 7.29 6.68 29.61
C CYS A 53 7.29 5.24 30.13
N ALA A 54 7.92 4.97 31.27
CA ALA A 54 7.93 3.65 31.90
C ALA A 54 6.52 3.17 32.25
N ASN A 55 5.64 4.09 32.62
CA ASN A 55 4.27 3.78 33.03
C ASN A 55 3.30 3.68 31.85
N TYR A 56 3.44 4.50 30.80
CA TYR A 56 2.40 4.63 29.76
C TYR A 56 2.83 4.39 28.32
N ASN A 57 4.13 4.44 28.00
CA ASN A 57 4.59 4.43 26.61
C ASN A 57 4.40 3.06 25.92
N HIS A 58 4.17 1.99 26.67
CA HIS A 58 3.89 0.68 26.09
C HIS A 58 2.44 0.57 25.56
N PHE A 59 1.53 1.47 25.96
CA PHE A 59 0.14 1.45 25.47
C PHE A 59 0.00 2.02 24.05
N HIS A 60 -0.96 1.48 23.31
CA HIS A 60 -1.40 2.02 22.03
C HIS A 60 -2.34 3.22 22.26
N ALA A 61 -2.17 4.28 21.46
CA ALA A 61 -2.84 5.57 21.69
C ALA A 61 -4.38 5.54 21.59
N ALA A 62 -4.93 4.54 20.89
CA ALA A 62 -6.37 4.44 20.62
C ALA A 62 -6.97 3.04 20.80
N LYS A 63 -6.16 1.99 20.90
CA LYS A 63 -6.63 0.59 20.86
C LYS A 63 -6.26 -0.08 22.17
N MET A 64 -7.06 -1.04 22.62
CA MET A 64 -6.77 -1.85 23.81
C MET A 64 -5.70 -2.90 23.50
N LYS A 65 -4.49 -2.44 23.22
CA LYS A 65 -3.31 -3.27 22.97
C LYS A 65 -2.03 -2.53 23.31
N CYS A 66 -0.92 -3.26 23.39
CA CYS A 66 0.40 -2.65 23.41
C CYS A 66 0.75 -2.03 22.04
N ALA A 67 1.48 -0.92 22.08
CA ALA A 67 2.16 -0.38 20.91
C ALA A 67 3.37 -1.23 20.54
N SER A 68 3.81 -1.13 19.28
CA SER A 68 5.05 -1.80 18.86
C SER A 68 6.27 -1.22 19.59
N PHE A 69 7.34 -2.00 19.69
CA PHE A 69 8.62 -1.52 20.22
C PHE A 69 9.10 -0.26 19.49
N GLU A 70 9.02 -0.25 18.15
CA GLU A 70 9.44 0.89 17.34
C GLU A 70 8.60 2.14 17.64
N THR A 71 7.28 2.00 17.78
CA THR A 71 6.42 3.14 18.13
C THR A 71 6.70 3.67 19.54
N SER A 72 6.99 2.80 20.53
CA SER A 72 7.41 3.24 21.86
C SER A 72 8.78 3.93 21.83
N LYS A 73 9.75 3.37 21.10
CA LYS A 73 11.10 3.93 20.97
C LYS A 73 11.10 5.30 20.28
N SER A 74 10.37 5.44 19.18
CA SER A 74 10.23 6.72 18.46
C SER A 74 9.50 7.78 19.29
N ARG A 75 8.44 7.39 20.02
CA ARG A 75 7.79 8.29 21.00
C ARG A 75 8.75 8.76 22.08
N TYR A 76 9.50 7.84 22.69
CA TYR A 76 10.46 8.17 23.73
C TYR A 76 11.52 9.16 23.24
N ARG A 77 12.15 8.87 22.08
CA ARG A 77 13.16 9.75 21.47
C ARG A 77 12.61 11.15 21.23
N PHE A 78 11.42 11.25 20.64
CA PHE A 78 10.76 12.52 20.41
C PHE A 78 10.46 13.26 21.72
N LEU A 79 9.93 12.59 22.75
CA LEU A 79 9.61 13.25 24.02
C LEU A 79 10.88 13.78 24.71
N MET A 80 11.98 13.03 24.63
CA MET A 80 13.27 13.48 25.16
C MET A 80 13.82 14.69 24.40
N GLU A 81 13.68 14.71 23.06
CA GLU A 81 14.04 15.87 22.23
C GLU A 81 13.17 17.09 22.56
N PHE A 82 11.85 16.90 22.56
CA PHE A 82 10.86 17.94 22.82
C PHE A 82 11.08 18.60 24.19
N PHE A 83 11.13 17.80 25.26
CA PHE A 83 11.33 18.33 26.61
C PHE A 83 12.76 18.81 26.85
N GLY A 84 13.75 18.25 26.14
CA GLY A 84 15.11 18.78 26.11
C GLY A 84 15.19 20.20 25.56
N TYR A 85 14.31 20.54 24.61
CA TYR A 85 14.19 21.89 24.07
C TYR A 85 13.31 22.79 24.98
N VAL A 86 12.09 22.38 25.34
CA VAL A 86 11.15 23.29 26.01
C VAL A 86 11.43 23.50 27.50
N CYS A 87 11.90 22.49 28.24
CA CYS A 87 12.04 22.60 29.70
C CYS A 87 13.14 23.60 30.10
N PRO A 88 14.35 23.59 29.50
CA PRO A 88 15.36 24.60 29.79
C PRO A 88 14.93 26.00 29.36
N LYS A 89 14.32 26.14 28.17
CA LYS A 89 13.92 27.43 27.59
C LYS A 89 12.84 28.14 28.40
N PHE A 90 11.80 27.40 28.82
CA PHE A 90 10.65 27.97 29.53
C PHE A 90 10.68 27.74 31.04
N ARG A 91 11.71 27.05 31.55
CA ARG A 91 11.84 26.64 32.96
C ARG A 91 10.58 25.96 33.49
N ILE A 92 10.05 25.00 32.74
CA ILE A 92 8.81 24.28 33.07
C ILE A 92 9.07 22.82 33.47
N ASP A 93 8.23 22.29 34.35
CA ASP A 93 8.06 20.84 34.50
C ASP A 93 7.23 20.30 33.31
N PRO A 94 7.49 19.09 32.80
CA PRO A 94 6.69 18.47 31.73
C PRO A 94 5.17 18.44 32.00
N ARG A 95 4.76 18.33 33.27
CA ARG A 95 3.36 18.35 33.69
C ARG A 95 2.73 19.74 33.56
N ASP A 96 3.53 20.79 33.41
CA ASP A 96 3.11 22.19 33.24
C ASP A 96 3.08 22.66 31.78
N LEU A 97 3.07 21.71 30.85
CA LEU A 97 2.94 21.98 29.42
C LEU A 97 1.71 22.87 29.10
N LYS A 98 1.91 23.85 28.22
CA LYS A 98 0.91 24.80 27.70
C LYS A 98 1.09 24.94 26.19
N SER A 99 0.05 25.38 25.48
CA SER A 99 0.05 25.47 24.01
C SER A 99 1.19 26.33 23.46
N LYS A 100 1.58 27.40 24.17
CA LYS A 100 2.70 28.26 23.77
C LYS A 100 4.04 27.51 23.67
N HIS A 101 4.31 26.55 24.56
CA HIS A 101 5.56 25.77 24.53
C HIS A 101 5.56 24.81 23.33
N VAL A 102 4.39 24.24 23.03
CA VAL A 102 4.19 23.36 21.87
C VAL A 102 4.42 24.14 20.58
N GLN A 103 3.80 25.31 20.45
CA GLN A 103 3.89 26.15 19.25
C GLN A 103 5.31 26.63 19.01
N ASP A 104 6.03 27.00 20.07
CA ASP A 104 7.44 27.40 19.97
C ASP A 104 8.34 26.26 19.45
N TYR A 105 8.26 25.07 20.04
CA TYR A 105 9.03 23.91 19.56
C TYR A 105 8.68 23.54 18.12
N PHE A 106 7.40 23.47 17.78
CA PHE A 106 7.00 23.07 16.43
C PHE A 106 7.37 24.12 15.38
N SER A 107 7.37 25.41 15.73
CA SER A 107 7.87 26.46 14.85
C SER A 107 9.37 26.27 14.58
N TRP A 108 10.17 26.08 15.62
CA TRP A 108 11.59 25.74 15.49
C TRP A 108 11.80 24.47 14.65
N LYS A 109 11.05 23.40 14.92
CA LYS A 109 11.19 22.11 14.23
C LYS A 109 10.83 22.18 12.75
N ILE A 110 9.81 22.96 12.39
CA ILE A 110 9.41 23.18 11.00
C ILE A 110 10.54 23.87 10.23
N HIS A 111 11.12 24.94 10.81
CA HIS A 111 12.24 25.66 10.19
C HIS A 111 13.51 24.82 10.10
N GLU A 112 13.83 24.03 11.14
CA GLU A 112 14.94 23.08 11.11
C GLU A 112 14.79 22.11 9.93
N LEU A 113 13.64 21.43 9.82
CA LEU A 113 13.40 20.48 8.72
C LEU A 113 13.45 21.16 7.34
N ALA A 114 12.91 22.38 7.21
CA ALA A 114 12.98 23.13 5.96
C ALA A 114 14.42 23.48 5.59
N SER A 115 15.24 23.88 6.58
CA SER A 115 16.67 24.20 6.37
C SER A 115 17.51 22.98 6.00
N GLU A 116 17.11 21.79 6.44
CA GLU A 116 17.72 20.50 6.05
C GLU A 116 17.32 20.05 4.62
N GLY A 117 16.54 20.85 3.88
CA GLY A 117 16.06 20.50 2.55
C GLY A 117 14.95 19.44 2.56
N CYS A 118 14.29 19.22 3.71
CA CYS A 118 13.18 18.28 3.79
C CYS A 118 12.01 18.78 2.95
N GLY A 119 11.55 17.96 2.00
CA GLY A 119 10.38 18.29 1.18
C GLY A 119 9.12 18.52 2.03
N GLU A 120 8.25 19.42 1.57
CA GLU A 120 7.09 19.89 2.33
C GLU A 120 6.13 18.78 2.82
N GLU A 121 5.84 17.79 1.97
CA GLU A 121 4.98 16.66 2.37
C GLU A 121 5.62 15.82 3.48
N ASN A 122 6.96 15.68 3.49
CA ASN A 122 7.67 15.00 4.56
C ASN A 122 7.62 15.83 5.85
N ILE A 123 7.75 17.16 5.77
CA ILE A 123 7.56 18.06 6.91
C ILE A 123 6.16 17.83 7.49
N LYS A 124 5.11 17.94 6.67
CA LYS A 124 3.71 17.73 7.07
C LYS A 124 3.48 16.40 7.75
N LEU A 125 3.95 15.29 7.16
CA LEU A 125 3.80 13.95 7.73
C LEU A 125 4.54 13.82 9.06
N ARG A 126 5.79 14.32 9.13
CA ARG A 126 6.61 14.29 10.33
C ARG A 126 5.97 15.10 11.45
N ILE A 127 5.56 16.34 11.20
CA ILE A 127 4.89 17.20 12.17
C ILE A 127 3.58 16.57 12.67
N LYS A 128 2.73 16.02 11.78
CA LYS A 128 1.51 15.29 12.20
C LYS A 128 1.83 14.11 13.11
N ASN A 129 2.88 13.35 12.80
CA ASN A 129 3.30 12.21 13.63
C ASN A 129 3.80 12.66 15.01
N LEU A 130 4.72 13.62 15.08
CA LEU A 130 5.24 14.16 16.34
C LEU A 130 4.11 14.78 17.20
N ARG A 131 3.19 15.50 16.56
CA ARG A 131 1.98 16.04 17.20
C ARG A 131 1.11 14.93 17.82
N SER A 132 0.98 13.79 17.14
CA SER A 132 0.22 12.64 17.66
C SER A 132 0.88 12.04 18.91
N PHE A 133 2.21 11.97 18.93
CA PHE A 133 2.97 11.51 20.09
C PHE A 133 2.77 12.44 21.29
N LEU A 134 2.88 13.75 21.08
CA LEU A 134 2.69 14.73 22.13
C LEU A 134 1.24 14.76 22.62
N SER A 135 0.27 14.65 21.71
CA SER A 135 -1.16 14.54 22.07
C SER A 135 -1.42 13.33 22.96
N PHE A 136 -0.74 12.21 22.73
CA PHE A 136 -0.84 11.03 23.59
C PHE A 136 -0.20 11.27 24.96
N PHE A 137 1.00 11.88 25.00
CA PHE A 137 1.64 12.28 26.26
C PHE A 137 0.76 13.21 27.11
N CYS A 138 0.08 14.16 26.47
CA CYS A 138 -0.85 15.07 27.16
C CYS A 138 -1.99 14.37 27.89
N ARG A 139 -2.37 13.14 27.49
CA ARG A 139 -3.33 12.32 28.23
C ARG A 139 -2.74 11.77 29.52
N TRP A 140 -1.44 11.46 29.55
CA TRP A 140 -0.75 10.94 30.74
C TRP A 140 -0.67 11.98 31.85
N ILE A 141 -0.63 13.26 31.48
CA ILE A 141 -0.58 14.39 32.41
C ILE A 141 -1.94 15.08 32.62
N ALA A 142 -3.04 14.44 32.23
CA ALA A 142 -4.41 14.95 32.37
C ALA A 142 -4.68 16.31 31.69
N LYS A 143 -3.93 16.66 30.64
CA LYS A 143 -4.07 17.91 29.87
C LYS A 143 -4.42 17.67 28.39
N PRO A 144 -5.51 16.95 28.06
CA PRO A 144 -5.93 16.79 26.67
C PRO A 144 -6.33 18.16 26.08
N GLY A 145 -5.93 18.40 24.83
CA GLY A 145 -6.25 19.64 24.10
C GLY A 145 -5.15 20.72 24.13
N VAL A 146 -4.05 20.51 24.88
CA VAL A 146 -2.91 21.46 24.89
C VAL A 146 -2.20 21.54 23.54
N VAL A 147 -2.22 20.46 22.75
CA VAL A 147 -1.52 20.38 21.46
C VAL A 147 -2.43 20.96 20.36
N PRO A 148 -2.05 22.09 19.72
CA PRO A 148 -2.86 22.72 18.67
C PRO A 148 -3.05 21.85 17.43
N SER A 149 -3.91 22.27 16.51
CA SER A 149 -4.06 21.61 15.21
C SER A 149 -2.79 21.78 14.35
N TYR A 150 -2.63 20.96 13.31
CA TYR A 150 -1.51 21.12 12.38
C TYR A 150 -1.54 22.50 11.70
N GLN A 151 -2.75 22.94 11.32
CA GLN A 151 -2.98 24.24 10.69
C GLN A 151 -2.52 25.38 11.59
N ASP A 152 -2.83 25.33 12.88
CA ASP A 152 -2.40 26.37 13.85
C ASP A 152 -0.87 26.40 14.03
N LEU A 153 -0.23 25.22 14.00
CA LEU A 153 1.23 25.11 14.13
C LEU A 153 1.94 25.71 12.91
N ILE A 154 1.45 25.43 11.70
CA ILE A 154 1.99 26.00 10.47
C ILE A 154 1.77 27.51 10.43
N ALA A 155 0.55 27.97 10.68
CA ALA A 155 0.22 29.39 10.67
C ALA A 155 1.10 30.19 11.64
N ARG A 156 1.32 29.68 12.86
CA ARG A 156 2.20 30.34 13.84
C ARG A 156 3.68 30.28 13.51
N SER A 157 4.13 29.24 12.80
CA SER A 157 5.54 29.14 12.42
C SER A 157 5.96 30.19 11.39
N GLY A 158 5.00 30.82 10.70
CA GLY A 158 5.29 31.70 9.57
C GLY A 158 5.79 30.97 8.32
N TYR A 159 5.95 29.65 8.38
CA TYR A 159 6.31 28.81 7.24
C TYR A 159 5.18 28.85 6.22
N ARG A 160 5.48 29.36 5.01
CA ARG A 160 4.57 29.34 3.87
C ARG A 160 4.90 28.12 3.00
N PRO A 161 4.05 27.09 3.02
CA PRO A 161 4.22 25.95 2.14
C PRO A 161 4.12 26.43 0.68
N LYS A 162 4.99 25.95 -0.21
CA LYS A 162 4.86 26.19 -1.65
C LYS A 162 3.78 25.22 -2.15
N GLU A 163 2.78 25.72 -2.89
CA GLU A 163 1.81 24.83 -3.53
C GLU A 163 2.55 23.80 -4.40
N LEU A 164 2.60 22.57 -3.91
CA LEU A 164 3.14 21.44 -4.63
C LEU A 164 1.99 20.47 -4.86
N LYS A 165 1.80 20.10 -6.13
CA LYS A 165 0.93 18.98 -6.50
C LYS A 165 1.37 17.76 -5.69
N MET A 166 0.41 17.09 -5.05
CA MET A 166 0.62 15.85 -4.32
C MET A 166 1.49 14.90 -5.15
N PRO A 167 2.65 14.44 -4.64
CA PRO A 167 3.37 13.35 -5.28
C PRO A 167 2.44 12.13 -5.23
N SER A 168 1.98 11.67 -6.39
CA SER A 168 1.23 10.42 -6.46
C SER A 168 2.15 9.29 -6.00
N SER A 169 1.63 8.32 -5.25
CA SER A 169 2.36 7.11 -4.89
C SER A 169 2.88 6.32 -6.09
N ARG A 170 2.33 6.57 -7.29
CA ARG A 170 2.89 6.14 -8.58
C ARG A 170 4.34 6.60 -8.79
N ALA A 171 4.72 7.78 -8.29
CA ALA A 171 6.10 8.29 -8.36
C ALA A 171 7.11 7.48 -7.52
N ASN A 172 6.63 6.53 -6.72
CA ASN A 172 7.43 5.62 -5.89
C ASN A 172 7.29 4.14 -6.32
N ALA A 173 6.59 3.83 -7.42
CA ALA A 173 6.64 2.49 -7.99
C ALA A 173 7.84 2.36 -8.94
N LEU A 174 8.42 1.16 -8.96
CA LEU A 174 9.42 0.76 -9.94
C LEU A 174 8.73 0.33 -11.24
N SER A 175 9.38 0.59 -12.38
CA SER A 175 9.01 -0.04 -13.65
C SER A 175 9.19 -1.56 -13.58
N ILE A 176 8.50 -2.30 -14.46
CA ILE A 176 8.61 -3.77 -14.55
C ILE A 176 10.08 -4.18 -14.75
N ASP A 177 10.79 -3.54 -15.69
CA ASP A 177 12.21 -3.81 -15.94
C ASP A 177 13.08 -3.64 -14.69
N LYS A 178 12.84 -2.58 -13.91
CA LYS A 178 13.61 -2.33 -12.69
C LYS A 178 13.28 -3.34 -11.60
N VAL A 179 12.03 -3.81 -11.50
CA VAL A 179 11.64 -4.91 -10.61
C VAL A 179 12.37 -6.19 -10.98
N GLU A 180 12.35 -6.58 -12.25
CA GLU A 180 12.99 -7.80 -12.74
C GLU A 180 14.51 -7.77 -12.55
N GLN A 181 15.16 -6.69 -12.96
CA GLN A 181 16.60 -6.49 -12.76
C GLN A 181 16.99 -6.55 -11.28
N SER A 182 16.18 -5.96 -10.40
CA SER A 182 16.43 -5.98 -8.96
C SER A 182 16.28 -7.39 -8.36
N ILE A 183 15.33 -8.19 -8.85
CA ILE A 183 15.16 -9.58 -8.42
C ILE A 183 16.35 -10.42 -8.89
N VAL A 184 16.74 -10.32 -10.17
CA VAL A 184 17.90 -11.04 -10.70
C VAL A 184 19.16 -10.70 -9.91
N ARG A 185 19.41 -9.41 -9.68
CA ARG A 185 20.56 -8.97 -8.89
C ARG A 185 20.49 -9.44 -7.44
N ALA A 186 19.30 -9.47 -6.85
CA ALA A 186 19.12 -10.00 -5.50
C ALA A 186 19.51 -11.47 -5.38
N PHE A 187 19.12 -12.33 -6.34
CA PHE A 187 19.55 -13.74 -6.38
C PHE A 187 21.07 -13.89 -6.52
N GLN A 188 21.73 -12.99 -7.24
CA GLN A 188 23.20 -12.97 -7.34
C GLN A 188 23.89 -12.59 -6.03
N ILE A 189 23.27 -11.71 -5.23
CA ILE A 189 23.81 -11.26 -3.94
C ILE A 189 23.58 -12.30 -2.85
N ASP A 190 22.34 -12.76 -2.72
CA ASP A 190 21.90 -13.67 -1.67
C ASP A 190 20.59 -14.34 -2.10
N VAL A 191 20.59 -15.66 -2.19
CA VAL A 191 19.42 -16.44 -2.59
C VAL A 191 18.17 -16.09 -1.79
N ARG A 192 18.28 -15.90 -0.45
CA ARG A 192 17.13 -15.56 0.40
C ARG A 192 16.63 -14.16 0.10
N LEU A 193 17.52 -13.21 -0.23
CA LEU A 193 17.11 -11.87 -0.69
C LEU A 193 16.31 -11.97 -1.99
N GLY A 194 16.75 -12.79 -2.94
CA GLY A 194 16.03 -13.09 -4.17
C GLY A 194 14.60 -13.57 -3.90
N PHE A 195 14.46 -14.66 -3.12
CA PHE A 195 13.15 -15.15 -2.69
C PHE A 195 12.29 -14.06 -2.05
N GLN A 196 12.84 -13.30 -1.10
CA GLN A 196 12.09 -12.29 -0.38
C GLN A 196 11.55 -11.19 -1.31
N LEU A 197 12.36 -10.69 -2.25
CA LEU A 197 11.92 -9.65 -3.19
C LEU A 197 10.92 -10.19 -4.21
N SER A 198 11.12 -11.42 -4.68
CA SER A 198 10.19 -12.11 -5.56
C SER A 198 8.79 -12.23 -4.94
N PHE A 199 8.68 -12.68 -3.68
CA PHE A 199 7.39 -12.72 -2.99
C PHE A 199 6.79 -11.32 -2.75
N MET A 200 7.62 -10.29 -2.54
CA MET A 200 7.15 -8.91 -2.45
C MET A 200 6.60 -8.40 -3.78
N ALA A 201 7.23 -8.74 -4.90
CA ALA A 201 6.81 -8.35 -6.25
C ALA A 201 5.49 -9.01 -6.66
N PHE A 202 5.37 -10.33 -6.46
CA PHE A 202 4.22 -11.10 -6.94
C PHE A 202 3.01 -11.08 -6.02
N PHE A 203 3.19 -10.82 -4.72
CA PHE A 203 2.09 -10.87 -3.72
C PHE A 203 1.98 -9.61 -2.86
N GLY A 204 2.78 -8.58 -3.16
CA GLY A 204 2.76 -7.33 -2.43
C GLY A 204 3.09 -7.48 -0.94
N LEU A 205 3.89 -8.49 -0.54
CA LEU A 205 4.22 -8.70 0.88
C LEU A 205 4.95 -7.49 1.47
N ARG A 206 4.76 -7.25 2.77
CA ARG A 206 5.61 -6.28 3.49
C ARG A 206 7.00 -6.88 3.70
N PRO A 207 8.05 -6.04 3.84
CA PRO A 207 9.42 -6.51 4.10
C PRO A 207 9.52 -7.54 5.25
N LYS A 208 8.86 -7.26 6.39
CA LYS A 208 8.84 -8.20 7.53
C LYS A 208 8.07 -9.49 7.24
N GLU A 209 7.05 -9.43 6.39
CA GLU A 209 6.23 -10.59 6.03
C GLU A 209 6.99 -11.50 5.05
N SER A 210 7.74 -10.94 4.09
CA SER A 210 8.57 -11.73 3.17
C SER A 210 9.77 -12.37 3.88
N VAL A 211 10.43 -11.64 4.79
CA VAL A 211 11.51 -12.18 5.62
C VAL A 211 11.02 -13.26 6.58
N GLY A 212 9.83 -13.11 7.16
CA GLY A 212 9.27 -14.03 8.14
C GLY A 212 8.58 -15.27 7.55
N LEU A 213 8.68 -15.48 6.24
CA LEU A 213 7.98 -16.55 5.55
C LEU A 213 8.72 -17.88 5.74
N VAL A 214 7.96 -18.90 6.15
CA VAL A 214 8.40 -20.30 6.23
C VAL A 214 7.60 -21.05 5.20
N LEU A 215 8.24 -21.44 4.09
CA LEU A 215 7.58 -21.86 2.86
C LEU A 215 6.63 -23.04 3.10
N SER A 216 7.09 -24.10 3.75
CA SER A 216 6.29 -25.28 4.10
C SER A 216 5.03 -24.98 4.95
N LYS A 217 5.05 -23.89 5.73
CA LYS A 217 3.95 -23.52 6.65
C LYS A 217 3.06 -22.41 6.11
N CYS A 218 3.56 -21.65 5.15
CA CYS A 218 2.93 -20.43 4.66
C CYS A 218 2.43 -20.58 3.23
N VAL A 219 3.07 -21.40 2.40
CA VAL A 219 2.64 -21.65 1.02
C VAL A 219 1.84 -22.94 0.99
N VAL A 220 0.59 -22.82 0.55
CA VAL A 220 -0.27 -23.98 0.31
C VAL A 220 -0.41 -24.13 -1.19
N LEU A 221 0.17 -25.19 -1.73
CA LEU A 221 -0.08 -25.62 -3.10
C LEU A 221 -1.53 -26.13 -3.13
N GLY A 222 -2.36 -25.49 -3.96
CA GLY A 222 -3.76 -25.87 -4.07
C GLY A 222 -3.91 -27.30 -4.60
N GLY A 223 -5.01 -27.97 -4.23
CA GLY A 223 -5.42 -29.23 -4.86
C GLY A 223 -6.17 -28.97 -6.17
N ASP A 224 -6.71 -30.02 -6.79
CA ASP A 224 -7.36 -29.99 -8.12
C ASP A 224 -8.45 -28.91 -8.32
N LEU A 225 -9.02 -28.38 -7.23
CA LEU A 225 -10.11 -27.39 -7.24
C LEU A 225 -9.79 -26.08 -6.49
N ALA A 226 -8.56 -25.87 -6.02
CA ALA A 226 -8.20 -24.68 -5.24
C ALA A 226 -6.96 -24.00 -5.80
N TYR A 227 -6.97 -22.67 -5.90
CA TYR A 227 -5.76 -21.91 -6.20
C TYR A 227 -4.76 -22.00 -5.05
N PRO A 228 -3.44 -22.09 -5.35
CA PRO A 228 -2.41 -21.92 -4.34
C PRO A 228 -2.58 -20.59 -3.61
N TYR A 229 -2.18 -20.55 -2.34
CA TYR A 229 -2.28 -19.34 -1.54
C TYR A 229 -1.14 -19.21 -0.53
N ILE A 230 -0.89 -17.97 -0.12
CA ILE A 230 0.07 -17.62 0.92
C ILE A 230 -0.66 -17.24 2.20
N LYS A 231 -0.38 -17.95 3.28
CA LYS A 231 -0.83 -17.68 4.64
C LYS A 231 0.24 -16.89 5.39
N ILE A 232 -0.01 -15.61 5.61
CA ILE A 232 0.82 -14.78 6.47
C ILE A 232 0.43 -15.05 7.92
N GLN A 233 1.32 -15.70 8.68
CA GLN A 233 1.09 -15.99 10.08
C GLN A 233 1.48 -14.79 10.97
N THR A 234 0.96 -14.77 12.19
CA THR A 234 1.38 -13.81 13.24
C THR A 234 2.87 -13.91 13.53
N ALA A 235 3.41 -15.14 13.57
CA ALA A 235 4.83 -15.41 13.76
C ALA A 235 5.69 -14.86 12.61
N SER A 236 5.15 -14.75 11.40
CA SER A 236 5.81 -14.22 10.20
C SER A 236 5.89 -12.68 10.16
N GLY A 237 5.60 -11.98 11.27
CA GLY A 237 5.75 -10.53 11.35
C GLY A 237 4.59 -9.72 10.77
N SER A 238 3.38 -10.28 10.73
CA SER A 238 2.20 -9.61 10.19
C SER A 238 1.89 -8.28 10.88
N LYS A 239 1.49 -7.27 10.10
CA LYS A 239 1.24 -5.92 10.64
C LYS A 239 0.11 -5.95 11.68
N GLY A 240 0.47 -5.66 12.93
CA GLY A 240 -0.47 -5.62 14.04
C GLY A 240 -0.89 -7.00 14.55
N GLY A 241 -0.19 -8.07 14.17
CA GLY A 241 -0.44 -9.44 14.65
C GLY A 241 -1.72 -10.04 14.09
N ARG A 242 -2.10 -9.69 12.86
CA ARG A 242 -3.29 -10.23 12.20
C ARG A 242 -2.85 -11.19 11.10
N PRO A 243 -3.23 -12.48 11.14
CA PRO A 243 -2.99 -13.35 10.02
C PRO A 243 -3.80 -12.90 8.81
N ARG A 244 -3.31 -13.15 7.59
CA ARG A 244 -4.10 -12.99 6.36
C ARG A 244 -3.72 -14.04 5.32
N ARG A 245 -4.68 -14.35 4.45
CA ARG A 245 -4.50 -15.20 3.27
C ARG A 245 -4.40 -14.30 2.04
N ILE A 246 -3.49 -14.65 1.12
CA ILE A 246 -3.34 -14.00 -0.18
C ILE A 246 -3.42 -15.10 -1.23
N GLU A 247 -4.42 -15.05 -2.08
CA GLU A 247 -4.61 -16.08 -3.12
C GLU A 247 -3.78 -15.75 -4.35
N ALA A 248 -3.29 -16.78 -5.06
CA ALA A 248 -2.69 -16.62 -6.37
C ALA A 248 -3.80 -16.43 -7.41
N SER A 249 -4.23 -15.19 -7.57
CA SER A 249 -5.40 -14.80 -8.35
C SER A 249 -5.17 -14.77 -9.87
N ASN A 250 -3.96 -15.07 -10.35
CA ASN A 250 -3.68 -15.15 -11.79
C ASN A 250 -2.68 -16.28 -12.14
N PRO A 251 -2.67 -16.76 -13.40
CA PRO A 251 -1.79 -17.85 -13.83
C PRO A 251 -0.29 -17.58 -13.60
N SER A 252 0.15 -16.32 -13.71
CA SER A 252 1.55 -15.96 -13.47
C SER A 252 1.95 -16.13 -12.00
N GLN A 253 1.06 -15.81 -11.05
CA GLN A 253 1.28 -16.06 -9.62
C GLN A 253 1.27 -17.55 -9.27
N VAL A 254 0.41 -18.34 -9.93
CA VAL A 254 0.39 -19.81 -9.76
C VAL A 254 1.69 -20.41 -10.27
N LYS A 255 2.09 -20.05 -11.49
CA LYS A 255 3.37 -20.48 -12.08
C LYS A 255 4.55 -20.07 -11.20
N PHE A 256 4.53 -18.83 -10.69
CA PHE A 256 5.53 -18.33 -9.77
C PHE A 256 5.63 -19.19 -8.51
N ILE A 257 4.51 -19.49 -7.83
CA ILE A 257 4.52 -20.31 -6.62
C ILE A 257 5.16 -21.67 -6.91
N ASN A 258 4.77 -22.33 -8.00
CA ASN A 258 5.30 -23.65 -8.34
C ASN A 258 6.81 -23.61 -8.60
N VAL A 259 7.29 -22.63 -9.39
CA VAL A 259 8.73 -22.46 -9.68
C VAL A 259 9.52 -22.16 -8.41
N MET A 260 9.03 -21.23 -7.59
CA MET A 260 9.74 -20.83 -6.37
C MET A 260 9.77 -21.94 -5.33
N MET A 261 8.69 -22.70 -5.18
CA MET A 261 8.66 -23.84 -4.27
C MET A 261 9.61 -24.97 -4.73
N SER A 262 9.67 -25.24 -6.04
CA SER A 262 10.60 -26.22 -6.60
C SER A 262 12.06 -25.80 -6.39
N LEU A 263 12.37 -24.53 -6.66
CA LEU A 263 13.70 -23.97 -6.43
C LEU A 263 14.09 -24.00 -4.94
N ALA A 264 13.13 -23.71 -4.05
CA ALA A 264 13.36 -23.73 -2.62
C ALA A 264 13.67 -25.15 -2.11
N GLU A 265 12.98 -26.16 -2.65
CA GLU A 265 13.25 -27.57 -2.35
C GLU A 265 14.65 -27.98 -2.83
N GLU A 266 15.00 -27.68 -4.08
CA GLU A 266 16.32 -27.97 -4.66
C GLU A 266 17.46 -27.34 -3.84
N MET A 267 17.24 -26.12 -3.35
CA MET A 267 18.22 -25.38 -2.55
C MET A 267 18.14 -25.66 -1.04
N ASN A 268 17.24 -26.53 -0.59
CA ASN A 268 16.98 -26.83 0.82
C ASN A 268 16.71 -25.58 1.68
N ILE A 269 15.85 -24.68 1.18
CA ILE A 269 15.45 -23.44 1.84
C ILE A 269 13.98 -23.55 2.24
N ASP A 270 13.70 -23.69 3.54
CA ASP A 270 12.33 -23.58 4.06
C ASP A 270 12.04 -22.18 4.65
N ALA A 271 12.95 -21.69 5.50
CA ALA A 271 12.83 -20.36 6.11
C ALA A 271 13.55 -19.28 5.26
N LEU A 272 12.81 -18.24 4.88
CA LEU A 272 13.36 -17.08 4.17
C LEU A 272 14.13 -16.13 5.09
N CYS A 273 13.96 -16.26 6.41
CA CYS A 273 14.80 -15.57 7.38
C CYS A 273 16.21 -16.15 7.35
N TRP A 274 17.24 -15.30 7.48
CA TRP A 274 18.61 -15.78 7.67
C TRP A 274 18.71 -16.55 8.99
N PRO A 275 19.41 -17.71 9.04
CA PRO A 275 19.41 -18.62 10.20
C PRO A 275 19.80 -17.96 11.53
N ASP A 276 20.79 -17.08 11.52
CA ASP A 276 21.34 -16.45 12.73
C ASP A 276 20.67 -15.12 13.09
N MET A 277 19.49 -14.85 12.53
CA MET A 277 18.83 -13.56 12.65
C MET A 277 17.40 -13.70 13.17
N THR A 278 17.03 -12.78 14.04
CA THR A 278 15.61 -12.51 14.31
C THR A 278 14.99 -11.84 13.10
N ILE A 279 13.69 -12.04 12.86
CA ILE A 279 12.93 -11.38 11.77
C ILE A 279 13.17 -9.86 11.76
N HIS A 280 13.32 -9.24 12.94
CA HIS A 280 13.62 -7.81 13.04
C HIS A 280 15.00 -7.44 12.47
N ARG A 281 16.05 -8.19 12.81
CA ARG A 281 17.41 -7.96 12.30
C ARG A 281 17.48 -8.29 10.81
N ALA A 282 16.83 -9.38 10.41
CA ALA A 282 16.73 -9.80 9.02
C ALA A 282 16.02 -8.75 8.15
N ALA A 283 14.90 -8.18 8.58
CA ALA A 283 14.23 -7.09 7.85
C ALA A 283 15.10 -5.82 7.74
N ALA A 284 15.89 -5.50 8.75
CA ALA A 284 16.85 -4.39 8.68
C ALA A 284 18.01 -4.69 7.71
N ARG A 285 18.50 -5.94 7.68
CA ARG A 285 19.49 -6.40 6.69
C ARG A 285 18.93 -6.31 5.28
N GLN A 286 17.72 -6.81 5.05
CA GLN A 286 17.02 -6.73 3.76
C GLN A 286 16.94 -5.27 3.28
N GLN A 287 16.47 -4.34 4.13
CA GLN A 287 16.38 -2.93 3.77
C GLN A 287 17.74 -2.31 3.43
N ARG A 288 18.80 -2.67 4.18
CA ARG A 288 20.18 -2.22 3.89
C ARG A 288 20.65 -2.73 2.53
N LEU A 289 20.42 -4.01 2.22
CA LEU A 289 20.82 -4.62 0.94
C LEU A 289 20.06 -3.98 -0.23
N MET A 290 18.75 -3.78 -0.09
CA MET A 290 17.94 -3.07 -1.08
C MET A 290 18.47 -1.66 -1.35
N SER A 291 18.81 -0.92 -0.29
CA SER A 291 19.28 0.45 -0.43
C SER A 291 20.70 0.56 -1.00
N LYS A 292 21.62 -0.31 -0.57
CA LYS A 292 23.05 -0.19 -0.89
C LYS A 292 23.48 -0.97 -2.11
N GLU A 293 22.93 -2.17 -2.31
CA GLU A 293 23.40 -3.11 -3.33
C GLU A 293 22.49 -3.14 -4.57
N LEU A 294 21.22 -2.74 -4.41
CA LEU A 294 20.24 -2.68 -5.50
C LEU A 294 19.89 -1.25 -5.92
N GLU A 295 20.48 -0.26 -5.24
CA GLU A 295 20.25 1.18 -5.48
C GLU A 295 18.77 1.57 -5.46
N LEU A 296 17.98 0.82 -4.68
CA LEU A 296 16.58 1.12 -4.44
C LEU A 296 16.53 2.17 -3.34
N SER A 297 16.75 3.44 -3.68
CA SER A 297 16.66 4.56 -2.74
C SER A 297 15.92 5.76 -3.35
N LYS A 298 15.00 6.32 -2.57
CA LYS A 298 14.85 7.77 -2.44
C LYS A 298 15.05 8.09 -0.96
N ASP A 299 15.87 9.10 -0.66
CA ASP A 299 16.25 9.56 0.69
C ASP A 299 15.10 10.13 1.55
N SER A 300 13.85 9.85 1.18
CA SER A 300 12.67 10.29 1.89
C SER A 300 11.86 9.09 2.38
N PHE A 301 11.88 8.89 3.70
CA PHE A 301 10.91 8.15 4.52
C PHE A 301 10.42 6.80 3.94
N ASP A 302 11.02 5.69 4.39
CA ASP A 302 10.58 4.29 4.17
C ASP A 302 10.40 3.83 2.71
N GLY A 303 10.77 4.64 1.70
CA GLY A 303 10.46 4.39 0.29
C GLY A 303 11.05 3.12 -0.32
N SER A 304 12.27 2.71 0.06
CA SER A 304 13.00 1.62 -0.61
C SER A 304 12.32 0.24 -0.45
N ALA A 305 11.91 -0.09 0.77
CA ALA A 305 11.40 -1.43 1.07
C ALA A 305 9.92 -1.61 0.66
N TYR A 306 9.20 -0.51 0.46
CA TYR A 306 7.80 -0.53 0.03
C TYR A 306 7.63 -0.31 -1.48
N GLN A 307 8.67 0.08 -2.22
CA GLN A 307 8.67 0.27 -3.67
C GLN A 307 8.13 -0.95 -4.44
N PHE A 308 8.58 -2.16 -4.11
CA PHE A 308 8.05 -3.40 -4.68
C PHE A 308 6.55 -3.59 -4.44
N ARG A 309 6.10 -3.23 -3.24
CA ARG A 309 4.70 -3.31 -2.86
C ARG A 309 3.87 -2.20 -3.53
N HIS A 310 4.46 -1.04 -3.80
CA HIS A 310 3.86 0.01 -4.63
C HIS A 310 3.77 -0.43 -6.10
N SER A 311 4.81 -1.08 -6.64
CA SER A 311 4.77 -1.68 -7.98
C SER A 311 3.69 -2.75 -8.09
N PHE A 312 3.61 -3.68 -7.14
CA PHE A 312 2.53 -4.67 -7.09
C PHE A 312 1.15 -4.00 -7.05
N ALA A 313 0.94 -3.02 -6.16
CA ALA A 313 -0.33 -2.31 -6.07
C ALA A 313 -0.68 -1.59 -7.39
N ASN A 314 0.31 -1.01 -8.08
CA ASN A 314 0.10 -0.36 -9.37
C ASN A 314 -0.25 -1.36 -10.47
N SER A 315 0.53 -2.45 -10.62
CA SER A 315 0.26 -3.50 -11.61
C SER A 315 -1.09 -4.18 -11.35
N PHE A 316 -1.42 -4.45 -10.09
CA PHE A 316 -2.72 -5.00 -9.70
C PHE A 316 -3.86 -4.00 -9.96
N SER A 317 -3.65 -2.71 -9.71
CA SER A 317 -4.65 -1.68 -10.03
C SER A 317 -4.87 -1.48 -11.52
N ALA A 318 -3.85 -1.71 -12.37
CA ALA A 318 -4.00 -1.69 -13.82
C ALA A 318 -4.81 -2.90 -14.35
N LEU A 319 -4.88 -3.98 -13.57
CA LEU A 319 -5.71 -5.15 -13.83
C LEU A 319 -7.14 -5.02 -13.26
N ILE A 320 -7.41 -3.97 -12.48
CA ILE A 320 -8.71 -3.69 -11.86
C ILE A 320 -9.48 -2.65 -12.70
N SER A 321 -10.73 -2.94 -13.02
CA SER A 321 -11.66 -1.98 -13.66
C SER A 321 -12.25 -0.99 -12.65
N SER A 322 -12.50 0.27 -13.08
CA SER A 322 -13.25 1.25 -12.28
C SER A 322 -14.68 0.78 -12.03
N GLY A 323 -15.08 0.74 -10.75
CA GLY A 323 -16.44 0.40 -10.33
C GLY A 323 -16.45 -0.35 -9.00
N GLU A 324 -15.74 -1.48 -8.94
CA GLU A 324 -15.34 -2.25 -7.75
C GLU A 324 -14.00 -2.95 -8.09
N PRO A 325 -12.97 -3.11 -7.21
CA PRO A 325 -13.02 -3.35 -5.75
C PRO A 325 -11.81 -2.76 -4.96
N LEU A 326 -11.99 -1.64 -4.24
CA LEU A 326 -11.00 -1.19 -3.24
C LEU A 326 -10.80 -2.24 -2.12
N ARG A 327 -11.80 -3.08 -1.91
CA ARG A 327 -11.82 -4.15 -0.91
C ARG A 327 -10.84 -5.26 -1.21
N ASP A 328 -10.76 -5.79 -2.44
CA ASP A 328 -9.85 -6.90 -2.77
C ASP A 328 -8.38 -6.45 -2.78
N LEU A 329 -8.10 -5.24 -3.29
CA LEU A 329 -6.78 -4.63 -3.15
C LEU A 329 -6.47 -4.40 -1.66
N SER A 330 -7.43 -3.92 -0.86
CA SER A 330 -7.28 -3.76 0.59
C SER A 330 -7.06 -5.08 1.32
N GLU A 331 -7.76 -6.16 0.96
CA GLU A 331 -7.66 -7.49 1.57
C GLU A 331 -6.32 -8.16 1.23
N ASN A 332 -5.92 -8.16 -0.05
CA ASN A 332 -4.61 -8.67 -0.50
C ASN A 332 -3.44 -7.91 0.15
N LEU A 333 -3.54 -6.58 0.23
CA LEU A 333 -2.57 -5.76 0.92
C LEU A 333 -2.72 -5.82 2.47
N GLY A 334 -3.81 -6.35 3.00
CA GLY A 334 -4.09 -6.39 4.44
C GLY A 334 -4.26 -4.99 5.07
N HIS A 335 -4.86 -4.05 4.34
CA HIS A 335 -5.33 -2.78 4.88
C HIS A 335 -6.70 -2.98 5.55
N ALA A 336 -6.90 -2.32 6.69
CA ALA A 336 -8.16 -2.36 7.42
C ALA A 336 -9.09 -1.19 7.05
N ARG A 337 -8.69 -0.36 6.09
CA ARG A 337 -9.39 0.83 5.60
C ARG A 337 -9.09 1.00 4.11
N GLU A 338 -10.13 1.09 3.30
CA GLU A 338 -10.06 1.23 1.84
C GLU A 338 -9.35 2.52 1.41
N GLU A 339 -9.50 3.61 2.18
CA GLU A 339 -8.82 4.89 2.01
C GLU A 339 -7.28 4.77 1.96
N ILE A 340 -6.72 3.76 2.64
CA ILE A 340 -5.27 3.50 2.65
C ILE A 340 -4.85 2.79 1.35
N ALA A 341 -5.71 1.94 0.79
CA ALA A 341 -5.52 1.34 -0.53
C ALA A 341 -5.60 2.42 -1.63
N ALA A 342 -6.52 3.38 -1.49
CA ALA A 342 -6.65 4.53 -2.39
C ALA A 342 -5.39 5.42 -2.43
N ALA A 343 -4.65 5.53 -1.33
CA ALA A 343 -3.36 6.24 -1.31
C ALA A 343 -2.29 5.59 -2.20
N TYR A 344 -2.40 4.30 -2.55
CA TYR A 344 -1.51 3.61 -3.51
C TYR A 344 -1.85 3.93 -4.97
N LEU A 345 -3.06 4.39 -5.24
CA LEU A 345 -3.51 4.71 -6.60
C LEU A 345 -3.03 6.12 -7.04
N GLY A 346 -2.55 6.92 -6.09
CA GLY A 346 -2.31 8.34 -6.25
C GLY A 346 -3.63 9.10 -6.35
N SER A 347 -3.60 10.43 -6.22
CA SER A 347 -4.65 11.26 -6.81
C SER A 347 -4.51 11.12 -8.32
N SER A 348 -4.97 9.99 -8.87
CA SER A 348 -5.52 9.98 -10.20
C SER A 348 -6.49 11.16 -10.21
N GLY A 349 -6.25 12.17 -11.06
CA GLY A 349 -7.42 12.80 -11.66
C GLY A 349 -8.30 11.65 -12.12
N ARG A 350 -9.56 11.64 -11.69
CA ARG A 350 -10.51 10.54 -11.95
C ARG A 350 -10.39 10.15 -13.42
N ALA A 351 -9.63 9.10 -13.69
CA ALA A 351 -9.48 8.46 -14.97
C ALA A 351 -10.16 7.12 -14.74
N GLY A 352 -11.45 7.10 -15.03
CA GLY A 352 -12.40 6.09 -14.53
C GLY A 352 -13.82 6.63 -14.33
N GLU A 353 -14.20 7.69 -15.04
CA GLU A 353 -15.60 8.12 -15.20
C GLU A 353 -16.01 8.20 -16.69
N ASP A 354 -15.19 7.70 -17.64
CA ASP A 354 -15.58 7.72 -19.04
C ASP A 354 -16.65 6.64 -19.28
N SER A 355 -17.92 7.04 -19.24
CA SER A 355 -19.05 6.21 -19.64
C SER A 355 -18.87 5.66 -21.07
N ILE A 356 -19.58 4.58 -21.47
CA ILE A 356 -19.57 4.08 -22.87
C ILE A 356 -19.70 5.24 -23.90
N PRO A 357 -20.59 6.23 -23.68
CA PRO A 357 -20.65 7.44 -24.52
C PRO A 357 -19.35 8.25 -24.61
N GLU A 358 -18.65 8.43 -23.48
CA GLU A 358 -17.42 9.20 -23.41
C GLU A 358 -16.23 8.48 -24.04
N LEU A 359 -16.13 7.16 -23.83
CA LEU A 359 -15.12 6.32 -24.49
C LEU A 359 -15.29 6.34 -26.01
N THR A 360 -16.53 6.24 -26.49
CA THR A 360 -16.85 6.28 -27.92
C THR A 360 -16.49 7.63 -28.54
N ARG A 361 -16.83 8.73 -27.85
CA ARG A 361 -16.46 10.09 -28.27
C ARG A 361 -14.94 10.31 -28.28
N ALA A 362 -14.24 9.81 -27.26
CA ALA A 362 -12.78 9.90 -27.19
C ALA A 362 -12.10 9.09 -28.31
N LEU A 363 -12.59 7.89 -28.63
CA LEU A 363 -12.05 7.06 -29.70
C LEU A 363 -12.26 7.68 -31.09
N ALA A 364 -13.34 8.44 -31.31
CA ALA A 364 -13.54 9.19 -32.55
C ALA A 364 -12.62 10.41 -32.68
N HIS A 365 -12.37 11.13 -31.58
CA HIS A 365 -11.75 12.47 -31.61
C HIS A 365 -10.34 12.58 -31.03
N CYS A 366 -9.73 11.52 -30.50
CA CYS A 366 -8.35 11.58 -30.00
C CYS A 366 -7.36 12.01 -31.10
N GLU A 367 -6.51 13.00 -30.80
CA GLU A 367 -5.23 13.18 -31.50
C GLU A 367 -4.47 11.85 -31.42
N PHE A 368 -4.05 11.32 -32.57
CA PHE A 368 -3.78 9.89 -32.75
C PHE A 368 -2.46 9.46 -32.06
N GLU A 369 -2.49 9.25 -30.75
CA GLU A 369 -1.45 8.52 -30.02
C GLU A 369 -1.85 7.03 -29.95
N PRO A 370 -1.13 6.12 -30.64
CA PRO A 370 -1.54 4.72 -30.78
C PRO A 370 -1.73 3.97 -29.46
N GLU A 371 -0.91 4.27 -28.45
CA GLU A 371 -0.99 3.62 -27.14
C GLU A 371 -2.26 4.05 -26.37
N SER A 372 -2.61 5.33 -26.42
CA SER A 372 -3.83 5.88 -25.81
C SER A 372 -5.09 5.32 -26.47
N PHE A 373 -5.09 5.21 -27.81
CA PHE A 373 -6.20 4.62 -28.57
C PHE A 373 -6.38 3.14 -28.24
N MET A 374 -5.30 2.36 -28.19
CA MET A 374 -5.31 0.95 -27.77
C MET A 374 -5.96 0.76 -26.39
N ILE A 375 -5.52 1.55 -25.40
CA ILE A 375 -6.00 1.45 -24.02
C ILE A 375 -7.49 1.76 -23.95
N ARG A 376 -7.95 2.84 -24.61
CA ARG A 376 -9.36 3.23 -24.64
C ARG A 376 -10.24 2.21 -25.36
N LEU A 377 -9.73 1.60 -26.43
CA LEU A 377 -10.46 0.58 -27.20
C LEU A 377 -10.63 -0.72 -26.40
N CYS A 378 -9.56 -1.19 -25.74
CA CYS A 378 -9.65 -2.32 -24.81
C CYS A 378 -10.65 -2.02 -23.68
N ARG A 379 -10.64 -0.78 -23.16
CA ARG A 379 -11.55 -0.34 -22.10
C ARG A 379 -13.01 -0.35 -22.57
N LEU A 380 -13.29 0.17 -23.76
CA LEU A 380 -14.64 0.17 -24.33
C LEU A 380 -15.20 -1.25 -24.43
N ILE A 381 -14.42 -2.20 -24.96
CA ILE A 381 -14.84 -3.60 -25.08
C ILE A 381 -15.14 -4.20 -23.69
N ILE A 382 -14.31 -3.90 -22.70
CA ILE A 382 -14.52 -4.33 -21.31
C ILE A 382 -15.80 -3.70 -20.74
N GLU A 383 -16.04 -2.39 -20.91
CA GLU A 383 -17.23 -1.70 -20.39
C GLU A 383 -18.52 -2.23 -21.02
N ILE A 384 -18.53 -2.46 -22.34
CA ILE A 384 -19.67 -3.07 -23.02
C ILE A 384 -19.96 -4.45 -22.46
N SER A 385 -18.95 -5.23 -22.07
CA SER A 385 -19.17 -6.56 -21.49
C SER A 385 -19.95 -6.55 -20.18
N PHE A 386 -20.04 -5.40 -19.48
CA PHE A 386 -20.89 -5.27 -18.29
C PHE A 386 -22.38 -5.28 -18.61
N THR A 387 -22.78 -4.85 -19.81
CA THR A 387 -24.17 -4.68 -20.20
C THR A 387 -24.58 -5.66 -21.29
N ASP A 388 -23.71 -5.89 -22.29
CA ASP A 388 -23.95 -6.79 -23.41
C ASP A 388 -22.68 -7.56 -23.77
N LEU A 389 -22.61 -8.80 -23.27
CA LEU A 389 -21.51 -9.72 -23.53
C LEU A 389 -21.42 -10.12 -25.01
N ARG A 390 -22.55 -10.20 -25.73
CA ARG A 390 -22.58 -10.57 -27.14
C ARG A 390 -21.99 -9.44 -27.98
N LEU A 391 -22.33 -8.19 -27.66
CA LEU A 391 -21.76 -7.00 -28.31
C LEU A 391 -20.26 -6.88 -28.05
N ALA A 392 -19.82 -7.08 -26.80
CA ALA A 392 -18.41 -7.04 -26.43
C ALA A 392 -17.56 -8.08 -27.19
N LEU A 393 -18.02 -9.33 -27.25
CA LEU A 393 -17.32 -10.39 -28.00
C LEU A 393 -17.31 -10.14 -29.50
N SER A 394 -18.42 -9.60 -30.05
CA SER A 394 -18.51 -9.25 -31.47
C SER A 394 -17.56 -8.10 -31.83
N LEU A 395 -17.48 -7.07 -30.99
CA LEU A 395 -16.56 -5.95 -31.17
C LEU A 395 -15.09 -6.38 -31.00
N ALA A 396 -14.77 -7.21 -30.02
CA ALA A 396 -13.41 -7.74 -29.82
C ALA A 396 -12.92 -8.49 -31.06
N LEU A 397 -13.79 -9.32 -31.66
CA LEU A 397 -13.48 -10.02 -32.91
C LEU A 397 -13.38 -9.09 -34.10
N TRP A 398 -14.27 -8.10 -34.21
CA TRP A 398 -14.21 -7.12 -35.28
C TRP A 398 -12.89 -6.35 -35.30
N VAL A 399 -12.43 -5.93 -34.12
CA VAL A 399 -11.17 -5.21 -33.94
C VAL A 399 -9.95 -6.09 -34.25
N LEU A 400 -10.06 -7.41 -34.04
CA LEU A 400 -9.01 -8.38 -34.36
C LEU A 400 -8.94 -8.78 -35.83
N LYS A 401 -10.07 -8.75 -36.56
CA LYS A 401 -10.11 -9.18 -37.96
C LYS A 401 -9.16 -8.34 -38.82
N THR A 402 -8.00 -8.91 -39.13
CA THR A 402 -7.14 -8.51 -40.24
C THR A 402 -7.81 -8.90 -41.57
N ARG A 403 -7.33 -8.35 -42.69
CA ARG A 403 -7.89 -8.58 -44.05
C ARG A 403 -7.95 -10.05 -44.50
N ASP A 404 -7.35 -10.97 -43.75
CA ASP A 404 -7.41 -12.41 -43.98
C ASP A 404 -8.43 -13.05 -43.02
N ASP A 405 -9.47 -13.66 -43.59
CA ASP A 405 -10.72 -14.14 -42.98
C ASP A 405 -10.61 -15.26 -41.92
N GLU A 406 -9.49 -15.41 -41.22
CA GLU A 406 -9.32 -16.45 -40.20
C GLU A 406 -9.98 -16.07 -38.87
N ILE A 407 -11.05 -16.80 -38.52
CA ILE A 407 -11.67 -16.72 -37.19
C ILE A 407 -10.74 -17.39 -36.17
N TYR A 408 -10.21 -16.60 -35.24
CA TYR A 408 -9.25 -17.08 -34.25
C TYR A 408 -9.88 -18.04 -33.22
N CYS A 409 -9.33 -19.26 -33.14
CA CYS A 409 -9.89 -20.43 -32.45
C CYS A 409 -10.21 -20.22 -30.95
N PRO A 410 -9.32 -19.61 -30.13
CA PRO A 410 -9.62 -19.29 -28.73
C PRO A 410 -10.85 -18.42 -28.50
N ILE A 411 -11.15 -17.50 -29.42
CA ILE A 411 -12.30 -16.60 -29.27
C ILE A 411 -13.57 -17.30 -29.70
N GLN A 412 -13.50 -18.12 -30.74
CA GLN A 412 -14.60 -19.00 -31.11
C GLN A 412 -14.96 -19.97 -29.97
N LEU A 413 -13.95 -20.50 -29.28
CA LEU A 413 -14.11 -21.33 -28.08
C LEU A 413 -14.75 -20.55 -26.93
N LEU A 414 -14.30 -19.32 -26.66
CA LEU A 414 -14.87 -18.45 -25.63
C LEU A 414 -16.34 -18.12 -25.94
N LYS A 415 -16.63 -17.74 -27.19
CA LYS A 415 -17.97 -17.49 -27.71
C LYS A 415 -18.87 -18.72 -27.54
N ASN A 416 -18.41 -19.90 -27.96
CA ASN A 416 -19.18 -21.13 -27.84
C ASN A 416 -19.49 -21.45 -26.36
N ARG A 417 -18.54 -21.23 -25.45
CA ARG A 417 -18.74 -21.45 -24.01
C ARG A 417 -19.70 -20.43 -23.36
N LEU A 418 -19.62 -19.17 -23.76
CA LEU A 418 -20.27 -18.06 -23.04
C LEU A 418 -21.67 -17.72 -23.57
N ILE A 419 -21.85 -17.76 -24.89
CA ILE A 419 -23.12 -17.42 -25.53
C ILE A 419 -23.78 -18.62 -26.21
N GLY A 420 -23.10 -19.77 -26.27
CA GLY A 420 -23.60 -21.02 -26.85
C GLY A 420 -23.22 -21.19 -28.32
N GLU A 421 -23.09 -22.45 -28.75
CA GLU A 421 -22.64 -22.80 -30.11
C GLU A 421 -23.56 -22.25 -31.20
N ASN A 422 -24.88 -22.29 -30.98
CA ASN A 422 -25.90 -21.89 -31.95
C ASN A 422 -26.15 -20.37 -32.02
N LYS A 423 -25.59 -19.55 -31.12
CA LYS A 423 -25.76 -18.10 -31.17
C LYS A 423 -24.72 -17.47 -32.08
N SER A 424 -25.15 -16.73 -33.10
CA SER A 424 -24.26 -15.96 -33.97
C SER A 424 -23.74 -14.72 -33.25
N LEU A 425 -22.53 -14.28 -33.60
CA LEU A 425 -22.04 -12.96 -33.26
C LEU A 425 -22.71 -11.90 -34.15
N LEU A 426 -22.64 -10.65 -33.71
CA LEU A 426 -23.22 -9.53 -34.42
C LEU A 426 -22.39 -9.20 -35.67
N SER A 427 -23.09 -8.90 -36.75
CA SER A 427 -22.51 -8.30 -37.95
C SER A 427 -22.02 -6.87 -37.66
N PRO A 428 -21.16 -6.28 -38.52
CA PRO A 428 -20.63 -4.94 -38.28
C PRO A 428 -21.70 -3.85 -38.19
N GLU A 429 -22.77 -3.97 -38.99
CA GLU A 429 -23.91 -3.05 -38.93
C GLU A 429 -24.71 -3.22 -37.63
N GLU A 430 -24.86 -4.45 -37.13
CA GLU A 430 -25.50 -4.70 -35.83
C GLU A 430 -24.64 -4.18 -34.66
N ILE A 431 -23.32 -4.28 -34.73
CA ILE A 431 -22.39 -3.67 -33.75
C ILE A 431 -22.55 -2.15 -33.76
N LEU A 432 -22.57 -1.55 -34.95
CA LEU A 432 -22.77 -0.11 -35.14
C LEU A 432 -24.11 0.35 -34.54
N ASP A 433 -25.19 -0.35 -34.86
CA ASP A 433 -26.54 0.01 -34.41
C ASP A 433 -26.67 -0.08 -32.88
N GLN A 434 -26.16 -1.15 -32.26
CA GLN A 434 -26.23 -1.31 -30.81
C GLN A 434 -25.36 -0.30 -30.06
N LEU A 435 -24.16 0.02 -30.58
CA LEU A 435 -23.34 1.08 -29.97
C LEU A 435 -23.91 2.48 -30.17
N SER A 436 -24.72 2.67 -31.21
CA SER A 436 -25.44 3.91 -31.46
C SER A 436 -26.56 4.18 -30.45
N GLU A 437 -26.94 3.20 -29.62
CA GLU A 437 -27.81 3.43 -28.47
C GLU A 437 -27.10 4.24 -27.36
N HIS A 438 -25.76 4.23 -27.35
CA HIS A 438 -24.93 4.91 -26.36
C HIS A 438 -24.20 6.13 -26.91
N SER A 439 -24.21 6.39 -28.23
CA SER A 439 -23.48 7.49 -28.87
C SER A 439 -24.03 7.83 -30.25
N GLU A 440 -23.66 8.98 -30.80
CA GLU A 440 -24.05 9.31 -32.17
C GLU A 440 -23.50 8.30 -33.19
N LYS A 441 -24.36 7.81 -34.09
CA LYS A 441 -24.00 6.81 -35.11
C LYS A 441 -22.82 7.23 -35.99
N SER A 442 -22.66 8.53 -36.24
CA SER A 442 -21.50 9.12 -36.92
C SER A 442 -20.19 8.89 -36.15
N THR A 443 -20.18 9.17 -34.85
CA THR A 443 -19.05 8.97 -33.93
C THR A 443 -18.68 7.48 -33.82
N VAL A 444 -19.69 6.62 -33.68
CA VAL A 444 -19.49 5.15 -33.61
C VAL A 444 -18.83 4.63 -34.89
N ARG A 445 -19.36 5.05 -36.04
CA ARG A 445 -18.82 4.66 -37.35
C ARG A 445 -17.37 5.13 -37.52
N GLU A 446 -17.06 6.37 -37.13
CA GLU A 446 -15.71 6.91 -37.25
C GLU A 446 -14.69 6.11 -36.45
N PHE A 447 -14.99 5.77 -35.19
CA PHE A 447 -14.04 4.99 -34.40
C PHE A 447 -13.96 3.54 -34.91
N MET A 448 -15.07 2.91 -35.33
CA MET A 448 -15.06 1.53 -35.80
C MET A 448 -14.16 1.36 -37.03
N MET A 449 -14.14 2.35 -37.92
CA MET A 449 -13.23 2.40 -39.06
C MET A 449 -11.76 2.47 -38.65
N ARG A 450 -11.44 3.18 -37.56
CA ARG A 450 -10.07 3.30 -37.02
C ARG A 450 -9.65 2.06 -36.21
N ALA A 451 -10.61 1.37 -35.61
CA ALA A 451 -10.39 0.25 -34.70
C ALA A 451 -10.23 -1.10 -35.42
N GLN A 452 -10.71 -1.23 -36.66
CA GLN A 452 -10.63 -2.48 -37.41
C GLN A 452 -9.17 -2.87 -37.67
N GLY A 453 -8.76 -4.06 -37.21
CA GLY A 453 -7.39 -4.55 -37.32
C GLY A 453 -6.36 -3.80 -36.46
N PHE A 454 -6.80 -2.96 -35.52
CA PHE A 454 -5.89 -2.13 -34.72
C PHE A 454 -5.22 -2.90 -33.58
N LEU A 455 -5.93 -3.85 -32.95
CA LEU A 455 -5.36 -4.65 -31.87
C LEU A 455 -4.79 -5.95 -32.43
N ASN A 456 -3.62 -6.33 -31.94
CA ASN A 456 -3.11 -7.68 -32.16
C ASN A 456 -3.72 -8.66 -31.16
N LEU A 457 -3.57 -9.93 -31.49
CA LEU A 457 -4.09 -11.03 -30.70
C LEU A 457 -3.60 -11.04 -29.25
N ASP A 458 -2.29 -10.92 -29.04
CA ASP A 458 -1.69 -10.91 -27.70
C ASP A 458 -2.31 -9.81 -26.82
N THR A 459 -2.57 -8.64 -27.41
CA THR A 459 -3.17 -7.50 -26.72
C THR A 459 -4.60 -7.80 -26.32
N VAL A 460 -5.41 -8.39 -27.22
CA VAL A 460 -6.81 -8.72 -26.89
C VAL A 460 -6.88 -9.88 -25.90
N GLU A 461 -6.04 -10.91 -26.03
CA GLU A 461 -5.95 -11.99 -25.04
C GLU A 461 -5.56 -11.45 -23.65
N GLN A 462 -4.53 -10.61 -23.55
CA GLN A 462 -4.04 -10.11 -22.27
C GLN A 462 -4.91 -9.01 -21.66
N ARG A 463 -5.41 -8.08 -22.47
CA ARG A 463 -6.07 -6.84 -21.99
C ARG A 463 -7.58 -6.83 -22.12
N VAL A 464 -8.18 -7.78 -22.84
CA VAL A 464 -9.63 -7.86 -23.02
C VAL A 464 -10.16 -9.20 -22.51
N PHE A 465 -9.68 -10.33 -23.05
CA PHE A 465 -10.21 -11.64 -22.72
C PHE A 465 -9.76 -12.18 -21.37
N THR A 466 -8.51 -11.95 -20.96
CA THR A 466 -8.08 -12.34 -19.62
C THR A 466 -8.92 -11.64 -18.55
N PRO A 467 -9.14 -10.30 -18.60
CA PRO A 467 -10.08 -9.63 -17.70
C PRO A 467 -11.53 -10.14 -17.79
N LEU A 468 -12.04 -10.34 -19.01
CA LEU A 468 -13.42 -10.76 -19.25
C LEU A 468 -13.69 -12.20 -18.78
N THR A 469 -12.76 -13.12 -19.03
CA THR A 469 -12.82 -14.52 -18.59
C THR A 469 -12.67 -14.60 -17.07
N ASN A 470 -11.71 -13.85 -16.50
CA ASN A 470 -11.55 -13.80 -15.06
C ASN A 470 -12.82 -13.34 -14.35
N ARG A 471 -13.54 -12.39 -14.96
CA ARG A 471 -14.80 -11.88 -14.45
C ARG A 471 -15.96 -12.88 -14.58
N ILE A 472 -16.11 -13.56 -15.70
CA ILE A 472 -17.26 -14.45 -15.92
C ILE A 472 -17.16 -15.73 -15.10
N PHE A 473 -15.93 -16.23 -14.89
CA PHE A 473 -15.71 -17.47 -14.15
C PHE A 473 -15.40 -17.26 -12.66
N PHE A 474 -15.00 -16.05 -12.24
CA PHE A 474 -14.55 -15.77 -10.87
C PHE A 474 -15.07 -14.45 -10.26
N GLY A 475 -15.97 -13.74 -10.94
CA GLY A 475 -16.68 -12.56 -10.43
C GLY A 475 -18.06 -12.89 -9.86
#